data_AF-K2QJG2-F1
#
_entry.id   AF-K2QJG2-F1
#
_cell.length_a   1.000
_cell.length_b   1.000
_cell.length_c   1.000
_cell.angle_alpha   90.00
_cell.angle_beta   90.00
_cell.angle_gamma   90.00
#
_symmetry.space_group_name_H-M   'P 1'
#
loop_
_entity.id
_entity.type
_entity.pdbx_description
1 polymer ?
#
loop_
_entity_poly.entity_id
_entity_poly.type
_entity_poly.pdbx_seq_one_letter_code
_entity_poly.pdbx_strand_id
1 'polypeptide(L)'
;MVEGRTHELSLGWCLVRNPGQKDVEDADFNRYAEEERFFRTVVPWSGLAKDRVGVEALRERLQVILAAHIRREFPKVKLEVSKKLKECRESLESLGLKRDTSAEQSRFLMEMATRFQALTTQALEAKYVDDCFSKHTALKIATDVANRNDILSDDFEHYGHTYQFNPQSDDSDEDPEETIAISLDLKSKSTNKDCSDTQIVAFRHCCSTRKRNSILETVDILHDEKKLPKPKPGGILQWMTQIYHNSRGFELGNFDPSLLATTMKAQSKNWDSLAFGYISDIATMTHTFIRTLLELVCPEANTLQQLESILMDELAVRYKKAFDHVDFIQQVERFGVPPH
;
A
#
# COMPACT_ATOMS: atom_id res chain seq x y z
N MET A 1 30.22 -18.22 61.90
CA MET A 1 29.09 -18.48 60.99
C MET A 1 27.88 -17.61 61.28
N VAL A 2 27.25 -17.69 62.46
CA VAL A 2 26.02 -16.93 62.78
C VAL A 2 26.21 -15.41 62.86
N GLU A 3 27.40 -14.95 63.25
CA GLU A 3 27.74 -13.51 63.30
C GLU A 3 28.17 -12.93 61.93
N GLY A 4 27.97 -13.66 60.82
CA GLY A 4 28.29 -13.18 59.46
C GLY A 4 29.76 -13.28 59.04
N ARG A 5 30.68 -13.64 59.95
CA ARG A 5 32.14 -13.66 59.70
C ARG A 5 32.64 -14.67 58.63
N THR A 6 31.82 -15.61 58.19
CA THR A 6 32.21 -16.66 57.21
C THR A 6 31.31 -16.72 55.99
N HIS A 7 30.01 -16.43 56.13
CA HIS A 7 29.05 -16.32 55.03
C HIS A 7 28.10 -15.16 55.31
N GLU A 8 28.13 -14.16 54.43
CA GLU A 8 27.28 -12.98 54.50
C GLU A 8 25.97 -13.24 53.75
N LEU A 9 24.88 -13.39 54.50
CA LEU A 9 23.53 -13.42 53.96
C LEU A 9 22.96 -12.00 53.98
N SER A 10 22.33 -11.58 52.88
CA SER A 10 21.74 -10.24 52.74
C SER A 10 20.64 -9.95 53.77
N LEU A 11 19.96 -10.98 54.24
CA LEU A 11 18.93 -10.89 55.28
C LEU A 11 19.45 -11.33 56.66
N GLY A 12 20.72 -11.70 56.81
CA GLY A 12 21.34 -12.18 58.05
C GLY A 12 20.84 -13.55 58.53
N TRP A 13 21.24 -13.93 59.75
CA TRP A 13 20.84 -15.17 60.41
C TRP A 13 19.77 -14.92 61.48
N CYS A 14 18.88 -15.90 61.66
CA CYS A 14 17.99 -16.03 62.81
C CYS A 14 18.18 -17.43 63.41
N LEU A 15 18.15 -17.55 64.74
CA LEU A 15 18.25 -18.83 65.44
C LEU A 15 16.95 -19.12 66.19
N VAL A 16 16.52 -20.38 66.14
CA VAL A 16 15.32 -20.88 66.80
C VAL A 16 15.68 -22.18 67.50
N ARG A 17 15.15 -22.41 68.70
CA ARG A 17 15.22 -23.70 69.39
C ARG A 17 13.94 -24.47 69.09
N ASN A 18 14.09 -25.63 68.46
CA ASN A 18 12.98 -26.56 68.29
C ASN A 18 12.97 -27.59 69.43
N PRO A 19 11.78 -28.11 69.82
CA PRO A 19 11.68 -29.20 70.78
C PRO A 19 12.43 -30.44 70.29
N GLY A 20 13.16 -31.13 71.18
CA GLY A 20 13.76 -32.43 70.89
C GLY A 20 12.77 -33.58 71.05
N GLN A 21 13.15 -34.79 70.65
CA GLN A 21 12.28 -35.99 70.72
C GLN A 21 11.64 -36.20 72.11
N LYS A 22 12.43 -35.98 73.18
CA LYS A 22 11.98 -36.14 74.58
C LYS A 22 11.08 -35.00 75.07
N ASP A 23 11.24 -33.81 74.51
CA ASP A 23 10.44 -32.62 74.87
C ASP A 23 9.03 -32.69 74.24
N VAL A 24 8.88 -33.44 73.15
CA VAL A 24 7.60 -33.68 72.47
C VAL A 24 6.73 -34.71 73.20
N GLU A 25 7.36 -35.58 73.99
CA GLU A 25 6.68 -36.61 74.81
C GLU A 25 6.12 -36.04 76.13
N ASP A 26 6.55 -34.83 76.52
CA ASP A 26 6.11 -34.13 77.73
C ASP A 26 4.87 -33.25 77.45
N ALA A 27 3.77 -33.54 78.14
CA ALA A 27 2.49 -32.84 77.98
C ALA A 27 2.50 -31.40 78.51
N ASP A 28 3.39 -31.07 79.45
CA ASP A 28 3.50 -29.75 80.08
C ASP A 28 4.60 -28.88 79.44
N PHE A 29 5.23 -29.35 78.35
CA PHE A 29 6.34 -28.67 77.71
C PHE A 29 5.92 -27.34 77.05
N ASN A 30 6.35 -26.23 77.65
CA ASN A 30 6.18 -24.90 77.06
C ASN A 30 7.40 -24.51 76.20
N ARG A 31 7.25 -24.70 74.88
CA ARG A 31 8.27 -24.36 73.88
C ARG A 31 8.79 -22.92 74.00
N TYR A 32 7.92 -21.94 74.16
CA TYR A 32 8.31 -20.52 74.16
C TYR A 32 9.14 -20.18 75.41
N ALA A 33 8.73 -20.69 76.57
CA ALA A 33 9.44 -20.48 77.82
C ALA A 33 10.83 -21.14 77.82
N GLU A 34 10.93 -22.36 77.29
CA GLU A 34 12.20 -23.10 77.20
C GLU A 34 13.15 -22.54 76.12
N GLU A 35 12.62 -22.03 75.02
CA GLU A 35 13.40 -21.29 74.02
C GLU A 35 13.97 -19.99 74.59
N GLU A 36 13.14 -19.21 75.28
CA GLU A 36 13.55 -17.97 75.91
C GLU A 36 14.60 -18.22 77.00
N ARG A 37 14.40 -19.25 77.84
CA ARG A 37 15.38 -19.64 78.86
C ARG A 37 16.71 -20.02 78.23
N PHE A 38 16.71 -20.82 77.16
CA PHE A 38 17.92 -21.26 76.46
C PHE A 38 18.72 -20.07 75.92
N PHE A 39 18.07 -19.14 75.22
CA PHE A 39 18.73 -17.96 74.66
C PHE A 39 19.09 -16.91 75.72
N ARG A 40 18.65 -17.05 76.98
CA ARG A 40 19.07 -16.19 78.10
C ARG A 40 20.23 -16.77 78.91
N THR A 41 20.32 -18.09 79.04
CA THR A 41 21.23 -18.72 80.01
C THR A 41 22.42 -19.45 79.38
N VAL A 42 22.30 -19.93 78.13
CA VAL A 42 23.32 -20.81 77.54
C VAL A 42 24.32 -19.98 76.72
N VAL A 43 25.56 -19.88 77.20
CA VAL A 43 26.70 -19.32 76.44
C VAL A 43 27.13 -20.33 75.37
N PRO A 44 27.41 -19.93 74.10
CA PRO A 44 27.58 -18.57 73.58
C PRO A 44 26.30 -17.88 73.08
N TRP A 45 25.16 -18.56 73.12
CA TRP A 45 23.89 -18.09 72.51
C TRP A 45 23.25 -16.93 73.26
N SER A 46 23.52 -16.80 74.56
CA SER A 46 23.08 -15.69 75.41
C SER A 46 23.71 -14.32 75.08
N GLY A 47 24.83 -14.32 74.36
CA GLY A 47 25.49 -13.09 73.88
C GLY A 47 24.93 -12.55 72.56
N LEU A 48 23.98 -13.25 71.94
CA LEU A 48 23.39 -12.85 70.67
C LEU A 48 22.27 -11.82 70.85
N ALA A 49 22.12 -10.96 69.85
CA ALA A 49 21.12 -9.91 69.87
C ALA A 49 19.69 -10.50 69.85
N LYS A 50 18.81 -9.99 70.72
CA LYS A 50 17.46 -10.53 70.96
C LYS A 50 16.53 -10.42 69.75
N ASP A 51 16.84 -9.55 68.80
CA ASP A 51 16.17 -9.38 67.50
C ASP A 51 16.53 -10.49 66.48
N ARG A 52 17.43 -11.41 66.83
CA ARG A 52 17.89 -12.51 65.96
C ARG A 52 17.69 -13.91 66.54
N VAL A 53 17.17 -14.01 67.76
CA VAL A 53 17.00 -15.29 68.46
C VAL A 53 15.56 -15.44 68.92
N GLY A 54 15.03 -16.66 68.78
CA GLY A 54 13.67 -16.99 69.15
C GLY A 54 12.65 -16.87 68.02
N VAL A 55 11.54 -17.59 68.18
CA VAL A 55 10.47 -17.69 67.19
C VAL A 55 9.72 -16.37 66.98
N GLU A 56 9.52 -15.57 68.03
CA GLU A 56 8.84 -14.27 67.91
C GLU A 56 9.66 -13.27 67.09
N ALA A 57 10.97 -13.17 67.36
CA ALA A 57 11.87 -12.32 66.57
C ALA A 57 11.94 -12.76 65.10
N LEU A 58 11.96 -14.07 64.83
CA LEU A 58 11.89 -14.60 63.47
C LEU A 58 10.56 -14.22 62.80
N ARG A 59 9.44 -14.34 63.51
CA ARG A 59 8.10 -14.05 63.00
C ARG A 59 7.95 -12.58 62.61
N GLU A 60 8.33 -11.66 63.50
CA GLU A 60 8.29 -10.21 63.22
C GLU A 60 9.15 -9.86 62.00
N ARG A 61 10.36 -10.42 61.94
CA ARG A 61 11.30 -10.16 60.84
C ARG A 61 10.80 -10.72 59.52
N LEU A 62 10.20 -11.92 59.51
CA LEU A 62 9.54 -12.47 58.32
C LEU A 62 8.36 -11.62 57.87
N GLN A 63 7.55 -11.10 58.79
CA GLN A 63 6.44 -10.19 58.45
C GLN A 63 6.96 -8.90 57.80
N VAL A 64 8.01 -8.29 58.35
CA VAL A 64 8.63 -7.07 57.79
C VAL A 64 9.21 -7.36 56.40
N ILE A 65 9.95 -8.46 56.23
CA ILE A 65 10.54 -8.86 54.95
C ILE A 65 9.45 -9.13 53.91
N LEU A 66 8.41 -9.89 54.28
CA LEU A 66 7.30 -10.20 53.40
C LEU A 66 6.55 -8.93 52.98
N ALA A 67 6.24 -8.03 53.94
CA ALA A 67 5.59 -6.77 53.65
C ALA A 67 6.45 -5.88 52.73
N ALA A 68 7.76 -5.80 52.96
CA ALA A 68 8.68 -5.07 52.10
C ALA A 68 8.75 -5.69 50.69
N HIS A 69 8.77 -7.02 50.60
CA HIS A 69 8.78 -7.74 49.33
C HIS A 69 7.48 -7.49 48.55
N ILE A 70 6.32 -7.62 49.19
CA ILE A 70 5.02 -7.31 48.58
C ILE A 70 4.98 -5.86 48.11
N ARG A 71 5.38 -4.90 48.93
CA ARG A 71 5.40 -3.47 48.53
C ARG A 71 6.31 -3.21 47.33
N ARG A 72 7.42 -3.95 47.20
CA ARG A 72 8.37 -3.80 46.10
C ARG A 72 7.89 -4.46 44.81
N GLU A 73 7.27 -5.63 44.90
CA GLU A 73 6.87 -6.41 43.72
C GLU A 73 5.44 -6.06 43.24
N PHE A 74 4.53 -5.68 44.12
CA PHE A 74 3.13 -5.39 43.76
C PHE A 74 2.96 -4.30 42.69
N PRO A 75 3.70 -3.17 42.71
CA PRO A 75 3.63 -2.18 41.63
C PRO A 75 4.09 -2.75 40.29
N LYS A 76 5.08 -3.65 40.27
CA LYS A 76 5.56 -4.29 39.04
C LYS A 76 4.51 -5.23 38.47
N VAL A 77 3.88 -6.04 39.32
CA VAL A 77 2.76 -6.91 38.92
C VAL A 77 1.60 -6.08 38.38
N LYS A 78 1.24 -4.98 39.05
CA LYS A 78 0.20 -4.06 38.56
C LYS A 78 0.53 -3.51 37.18
N LEU A 79 1.77 -3.12 36.94
CA LEU A 79 2.23 -2.62 35.65
C LEU A 79 2.15 -3.71 34.57
N GLU A 80 2.61 -4.92 34.89
CA GLU A 80 2.56 -6.06 33.96
C GLU A 80 1.11 -6.44 33.58
N VAL A 81 0.21 -6.52 34.56
CA VAL A 81 -1.22 -6.77 34.31
C VAL A 81 -1.84 -5.66 33.48
N SER A 82 -1.50 -4.40 33.78
CA SER A 82 -2.01 -3.25 33.00
C SER A 82 -1.50 -3.28 31.57
N LYS A 83 -0.24 -3.67 31.36
CA LYS A 83 0.36 -3.85 30.03
C LYS A 83 -0.34 -4.97 29.26
N LYS A 84 -0.48 -6.16 29.86
CA LYS A 84 -1.19 -7.30 29.26
C LYS A 84 -2.64 -6.94 28.92
N LEU A 85 -3.31 -6.20 29.79
CA LEU A 85 -4.68 -5.73 29.54
C LEU A 85 -4.74 -4.75 28.35
N LYS A 86 -3.76 -3.86 28.21
CA LYS A 86 -3.64 -2.98 27.04
C LYS A 86 -3.42 -3.79 25.76
N GLU A 87 -2.49 -4.74 25.77
CA GLU A 87 -2.23 -5.64 24.64
C GLU A 87 -3.47 -6.47 24.25
N CYS A 88 -4.20 -7.00 25.23
CA CYS A 88 -5.45 -7.71 24.99
C CYS A 88 -6.55 -6.81 24.40
N ARG A 89 -6.63 -5.54 24.81
CA ARG A 89 -7.59 -4.57 24.26
C ARG A 89 -7.25 -4.21 22.82
N GLU A 90 -5.97 -3.94 22.53
CA GLU A 90 -5.50 -3.67 21.17
C GLU A 90 -5.77 -4.87 20.26
N SER A 91 -5.52 -6.09 20.75
CA SER A 91 -5.85 -7.33 20.05
C SER A 91 -7.36 -7.47 19.82
N LEU A 92 -8.20 -7.19 20.82
CA LEU A 92 -9.65 -7.21 20.68
C LEU A 92 -10.16 -6.19 19.66
N GLU A 93 -9.62 -4.97 19.67
CA GLU A 93 -9.94 -3.92 18.71
C GLU A 93 -9.54 -4.34 17.28
N SER A 94 -8.39 -5.00 17.13
CA SER A 94 -7.92 -5.51 15.83
C SER A 94 -8.79 -6.63 15.25
N LEU A 95 -9.49 -7.39 16.10
CA LEU A 95 -10.44 -8.44 15.67
C LEU A 95 -11.76 -7.88 15.12
N GLY A 96 -12.06 -6.60 15.38
CA GLY A 96 -13.26 -5.94 14.92
C GLY A 96 -14.53 -6.30 15.69
N LEU A 97 -15.67 -5.80 15.19
CA LEU A 97 -16.97 -6.02 15.82
C LEU A 97 -17.49 -7.43 15.57
N LYS A 98 -18.22 -7.99 16.55
CA LYS A 98 -18.97 -9.23 16.41
C LYS A 98 -20.02 -9.10 15.30
N ARG A 99 -20.20 -10.14 14.49
CA ARG A 99 -21.11 -10.17 13.32
C ARG A 99 -21.94 -11.46 13.28
N ASP A 100 -22.54 -11.80 14.41
CA ASP A 100 -23.31 -13.04 14.53
C ASP A 100 -24.68 -12.93 13.87
N THR A 101 -25.25 -11.71 13.84
CA THR A 101 -26.58 -11.46 13.29
C THR A 101 -26.52 -10.89 11.88
N SER A 102 -27.54 -11.19 11.07
CA SER A 102 -27.67 -10.64 9.72
C SER A 102 -27.68 -9.10 9.70
N ALA A 103 -28.26 -8.47 10.73
CA ALA A 103 -28.26 -7.01 10.87
C ALA A 103 -26.85 -6.44 11.08
N GLU A 104 -26.02 -7.10 11.90
CA GLU A 104 -24.63 -6.69 12.14
C GLU A 104 -23.76 -6.86 10.88
N GLN A 105 -23.95 -7.97 10.15
CA GLN A 105 -23.27 -8.22 8.87
C GLN A 105 -23.66 -7.15 7.83
N SER A 106 -24.94 -6.83 7.71
CA SER A 106 -25.43 -5.80 6.79
C SER A 106 -24.89 -4.42 7.15
N ARG A 107 -24.84 -4.08 8.44
CA ARG A 107 -24.27 -2.83 8.92
C ARG A 107 -22.79 -2.71 8.56
N PHE A 108 -22.02 -3.79 8.73
CA PHE A 108 -20.60 -3.82 8.37
C PHE A 108 -20.38 -3.54 6.87
N LEU A 109 -21.11 -4.24 6.00
CA LEU A 109 -21.03 -4.02 4.55
C LEU A 109 -21.50 -2.61 4.16
N MET A 110 -22.54 -2.09 4.81
CA MET A 110 -23.04 -0.74 4.58
C MET A 110 -22.00 0.32 4.99
N GLU A 111 -21.33 0.14 6.13
CA GLU A 111 -20.25 1.04 6.59
C GLU A 111 -19.06 1.04 5.63
N MET A 112 -18.69 -0.12 5.10
CA MET A 112 -17.68 -0.21 4.04
C MET A 112 -18.13 0.54 2.78
N ALA A 113 -19.35 0.29 2.31
CA ALA A 113 -19.88 0.93 1.10
C ALA A 113 -19.98 2.46 1.25
N THR A 114 -20.45 2.95 2.40
CA THR A 114 -20.54 4.41 2.66
C THR A 114 -19.17 5.04 2.73
N ARG A 115 -18.18 4.38 3.36
CA ARG A 115 -16.80 4.88 3.41
C ARG A 115 -16.15 4.90 2.02
N PHE A 116 -16.32 3.84 1.24
CA PHE A 116 -15.86 3.78 -0.15
C PHE A 116 -16.48 4.91 -0.98
N GLN A 117 -17.79 5.11 -0.88
CA GLN A 117 -18.50 6.17 -1.59
C GLN A 117 -18.00 7.57 -1.17
N ALA A 118 -17.87 7.82 0.13
CA ALA A 118 -17.42 9.12 0.65
C ALA A 118 -16.01 9.48 0.15
N LEU A 119 -15.08 8.52 0.17
CA LEU A 119 -13.71 8.71 -0.34
C LEU A 119 -13.70 8.85 -1.86
N THR A 120 -14.54 8.11 -2.58
CA THR A 120 -14.68 8.25 -4.04
C THR A 120 -15.19 9.63 -4.42
N THR A 121 -16.21 10.14 -3.76
CA THR A 121 -16.74 11.50 -4.00
C THR A 121 -15.64 12.55 -3.76
N GLN A 122 -14.90 12.44 -2.66
CA GLN A 122 -13.77 13.34 -2.39
C GLN A 122 -12.68 13.26 -3.47
N ALA A 123 -12.35 12.05 -3.91
CA ALA A 123 -11.35 11.82 -4.95
C ALA A 123 -11.75 12.44 -6.30
N LEU A 124 -13.02 12.31 -6.68
CA LEU A 124 -13.59 12.87 -7.91
C LEU A 124 -13.73 14.39 -7.86
N GLU A 125 -14.08 14.95 -6.70
CA GLU A 125 -14.16 16.40 -6.49
C GLU A 125 -12.77 17.06 -6.27
N ALA A 126 -11.69 16.27 -6.34
CA ALA A 126 -10.32 16.70 -6.05
C ALA A 126 -10.15 17.32 -4.64
N LYS A 127 -10.95 16.88 -3.67
CA LYS A 127 -10.90 17.33 -2.27
C LYS A 127 -10.08 16.36 -1.42
N TYR A 128 -8.77 16.53 -1.40
CA TYR A 128 -7.83 15.63 -0.72
C TYR A 128 -7.62 16.01 0.75
N VAL A 129 -8.69 15.97 1.56
CA VAL A 129 -8.65 16.38 2.97
C VAL A 129 -8.15 15.28 3.90
N ASP A 130 -8.45 14.02 3.59
CA ASP A 130 -8.06 12.87 4.41
C ASP A 130 -6.56 12.51 4.22
N ASP A 131 -5.90 12.10 5.30
CA ASP A 131 -4.50 11.64 5.31
C ASP A 131 -4.26 10.49 4.32
N CYS A 132 -5.29 9.67 4.03
CA CYS A 132 -5.17 8.56 3.09
C CYS A 132 -4.70 9.02 1.69
N PHE A 133 -5.10 10.22 1.24
CA PHE A 133 -4.69 10.76 -0.06
C PHE A 133 -3.22 11.20 -0.09
N SER A 134 -2.64 11.51 1.08
CA SER A 134 -1.20 11.81 1.18
C SER A 134 -0.34 10.55 1.14
N LYS A 135 -0.85 9.45 1.72
CA LYS A 135 -0.17 8.15 1.77
C LYS A 135 -0.28 7.39 0.45
N HIS A 136 -1.42 7.51 -0.23
CA HIS A 136 -1.71 6.79 -1.46
C HIS A 136 -1.99 7.78 -2.60
N THR A 137 -0.97 8.11 -3.38
CA THR A 137 -1.10 9.01 -4.53
C THR A 137 -2.08 8.48 -5.58
N ALA A 138 -2.18 7.15 -5.74
CA ALA A 138 -3.14 6.49 -6.63
C ALA A 138 -4.62 6.79 -6.32
N LEU A 139 -4.93 7.31 -5.12
CA LEU A 139 -6.28 7.74 -4.76
C LEU A 139 -6.67 9.10 -5.36
N LYS A 140 -5.73 9.84 -5.95
CA LYS A 140 -5.96 11.17 -6.55
C LYS A 140 -6.39 11.06 -8.02
N ILE A 141 -7.39 10.24 -8.31
CA ILE A 141 -7.80 9.91 -9.68
C ILE A 141 -8.13 11.16 -10.53
N ALA A 142 -8.82 12.17 -9.99
CA ALA A 142 -9.12 13.38 -10.75
C ALA A 142 -7.85 14.14 -11.21
N THR A 143 -6.87 14.29 -10.32
CA THR A 143 -5.57 14.89 -10.66
C THR A 143 -4.79 14.04 -11.65
N ASP A 144 -4.73 12.73 -11.43
CA ASP A 144 -4.03 11.82 -12.35
C ASP A 144 -4.64 11.89 -13.76
N VAL A 145 -5.98 11.92 -13.87
CA VAL A 145 -6.69 12.02 -15.17
C VAL A 145 -6.43 13.37 -15.82
N ALA A 146 -6.46 14.46 -15.06
CA ALA A 146 -6.11 15.79 -15.57
C ALA A 146 -4.69 15.83 -16.13
N ASN A 147 -3.71 15.32 -15.39
CA ASN A 147 -2.32 15.24 -15.85
C ASN A 147 -2.19 14.37 -17.12
N ARG A 148 -2.96 13.27 -17.21
CA ARG A 148 -2.96 12.43 -18.41
C ARG A 148 -3.63 13.11 -19.60
N ASN A 149 -4.60 14.00 -19.38
CA ASN A 149 -5.22 14.83 -20.42
C ASN A 149 -4.21 15.83 -20.99
N ASP A 150 -3.43 16.48 -20.14
CA ASP A 150 -2.40 17.43 -20.58
C ASP A 150 -1.39 16.71 -21.48
N ILE A 151 -0.88 15.55 -21.04
CA ILE A 151 0.00 14.70 -21.85
C ILE A 151 -0.67 14.25 -23.16
N LEU A 152 -1.98 13.95 -23.15
CA LEU A 152 -2.70 13.60 -24.36
C LEU A 152 -2.73 14.76 -25.35
N SER A 153 -2.98 15.98 -24.85
CA SER A 153 -2.99 17.19 -25.65
C SER A 153 -1.64 17.40 -26.34
N ASP A 154 -0.54 17.28 -25.59
CA ASP A 154 0.82 17.39 -26.11
C ASP A 154 1.11 16.29 -27.14
N ASP A 155 0.70 15.05 -26.86
CA ASP A 155 0.86 13.92 -27.78
C ASP A 155 0.08 14.16 -29.10
N PHE A 156 -1.15 14.72 -29.03
CA PHE A 156 -1.96 15.03 -30.22
C PHE A 156 -1.39 16.19 -31.03
N GLU A 157 -0.88 17.22 -30.36
CA GLU A 157 -0.22 18.35 -31.01
C GLU A 157 0.98 17.89 -31.82
N HIS A 158 1.86 17.08 -31.21
CA HIS A 158 3.14 16.71 -31.81
C HIS A 158 3.08 15.45 -32.68
N TYR A 159 2.15 14.53 -32.45
CA TYR A 159 2.10 13.23 -33.11
C TYR A 159 0.74 12.88 -33.73
N GLY A 160 -0.29 13.70 -33.52
CA GLY A 160 -1.64 13.43 -34.02
C GLY A 160 -1.77 13.53 -35.55
N HIS A 161 -0.92 14.34 -36.19
CA HIS A 161 -0.96 14.59 -37.63
C HIS A 161 0.17 13.87 -38.38
N THR A 162 -0.04 13.59 -39.68
CA THR A 162 0.93 12.84 -40.49
C THR A 162 1.96 13.74 -41.17
N TYR A 163 1.57 14.95 -41.57
CA TYR A 163 2.47 15.98 -42.12
C TYR A 163 2.33 17.27 -41.34
N GLN A 164 3.44 17.89 -40.96
CA GLN A 164 3.43 19.16 -40.23
C GLN A 164 2.80 20.27 -41.08
N PHE A 165 1.93 21.06 -40.46
CA PHE A 165 1.29 22.20 -41.11
C PHE A 165 2.24 23.38 -41.28
N ASN A 166 3.19 23.56 -40.35
CA ASN A 166 4.17 24.64 -40.41
C ASN A 166 5.60 24.07 -40.33
N PRO A 167 6.43 24.19 -41.39
CA PRO A 167 7.81 23.72 -41.38
C PRO A 167 8.78 24.60 -40.56
N GLN A 168 8.30 25.70 -39.96
CA GLN A 168 9.12 26.63 -39.16
C GLN A 168 8.94 26.48 -37.64
N SER A 169 8.08 25.58 -37.16
CA SER A 169 8.01 25.26 -35.73
C SER A 169 9.06 24.21 -35.34
N ASP A 170 10.29 24.37 -35.83
CA ASP A 170 11.43 23.74 -35.16
C ASP A 170 11.48 24.38 -33.78
N ASP A 171 10.93 23.69 -32.78
CA ASP A 171 11.25 23.94 -31.38
C ASP A 171 12.77 23.82 -31.28
N SER A 172 13.43 24.97 -31.22
CA SER A 172 14.82 25.11 -30.86
C SER A 172 15.02 24.85 -29.37
N ASP A 173 14.40 23.80 -28.85
CA ASP A 173 14.67 23.24 -27.53
C ASP A 173 15.54 21.99 -27.75
N GLU A 174 16.83 22.23 -27.97
CA GLU A 174 17.87 21.26 -27.65
C GLU A 174 17.84 21.05 -26.13
N ASP A 175 16.93 20.21 -25.64
CA ASP A 175 17.02 19.74 -24.26
C ASP A 175 18.15 18.69 -24.17
N PRO A 176 19.06 18.82 -23.18
CA PRO A 176 20.29 18.05 -23.13
C PRO A 176 20.01 16.56 -22.88
N GLU A 177 20.78 15.71 -23.56
CA GLU A 177 20.73 14.23 -23.51
C GLU A 177 20.52 13.67 -22.09
N GLU A 178 19.29 13.34 -21.71
CA GLU A 178 19.03 12.47 -20.57
C GLU A 178 19.27 11.01 -20.98
N THR A 179 20.52 10.57 -20.80
CA THR A 179 20.89 9.16 -20.84
C THR A 179 20.27 8.45 -19.64
N ILE A 180 19.05 7.93 -19.77
CA ILE A 180 18.51 7.00 -18.78
C ILE A 180 19.19 5.65 -18.98
N ALA A 181 20.25 5.41 -18.21
CA ALA A 181 20.81 4.08 -18.04
C ALA A 181 19.79 3.20 -17.33
N ILE A 182 19.04 2.40 -18.08
CA ILE A 182 18.24 1.33 -17.49
C ILE A 182 19.22 0.21 -17.11
N SER A 183 19.64 0.19 -15.84
CA SER A 183 20.29 -0.96 -15.23
C SER A 183 19.25 -2.07 -15.01
N LEU A 184 19.01 -2.88 -16.04
CA LEU A 184 18.34 -4.17 -15.87
C LEU A 184 19.37 -5.18 -15.35
N ASP A 185 19.38 -5.32 -14.02
CA ASP A 185 20.14 -6.35 -13.32
C ASP A 185 19.46 -7.72 -13.57
N LEU A 186 19.80 -8.37 -14.68
CA LEU A 186 19.43 -9.76 -14.96
C LEU A 186 20.70 -10.62 -14.96
N LYS A 187 21.06 -11.11 -13.79
CA LYS A 187 22.00 -12.22 -13.66
C LYS A 187 21.35 -13.50 -14.18
N SER A 188 21.67 -13.88 -15.41
CA SER A 188 21.69 -15.28 -15.79
C SER A 188 22.91 -15.56 -16.69
N LYS A 189 23.85 -16.33 -16.12
CA LYS A 189 24.95 -16.93 -16.85
C LYS A 189 24.37 -17.91 -17.87
N SER A 190 24.66 -17.72 -19.16
CA SER A 190 25.00 -18.86 -20.02
C SER A 190 25.76 -18.40 -21.27
N THR A 191 26.75 -19.21 -21.58
CA THR A 191 27.79 -19.07 -22.60
C THR A 191 27.31 -19.37 -24.02
N ASN A 192 28.00 -18.73 -24.98
CA ASN A 192 28.26 -19.13 -26.37
C ASN A 192 27.30 -18.70 -27.50
N LYS A 193 27.81 -17.73 -28.28
CA LYS A 193 28.28 -17.86 -29.68
C LYS A 193 27.32 -17.43 -30.82
N ASP A 194 27.76 -16.35 -31.48
CA ASP A 194 27.57 -15.90 -32.86
C ASP A 194 26.14 -15.86 -33.45
N CYS A 195 25.59 -14.64 -33.61
CA CYS A 195 24.87 -14.29 -34.84
C CYS A 195 24.81 -12.75 -35.04
N SER A 196 25.40 -12.33 -36.16
CA SER A 196 25.36 -11.04 -36.89
C SER A 196 24.59 -9.84 -36.33
N ASP A 197 25.32 -8.73 -36.17
CA ASP A 197 24.94 -7.32 -36.36
C ASP A 197 23.45 -7.02 -36.61
N THR A 198 22.69 -6.96 -35.51
CA THR A 198 21.44 -6.20 -35.50
C THR A 198 21.83 -4.74 -35.26
N GLN A 199 21.90 -3.94 -36.33
CA GLN A 199 21.90 -2.49 -36.21
C GLN A 199 20.60 -2.05 -35.51
N ILE A 200 20.66 -1.91 -34.19
CA ILE A 200 19.65 -1.20 -33.40
C ILE A 200 19.89 0.28 -33.68
N VAL A 201 19.35 0.76 -34.80
CA VAL A 201 19.28 2.19 -35.07
C VAL A 201 18.29 2.74 -34.05
N ALA A 202 18.81 3.44 -33.04
CA ALA A 202 18.01 4.07 -32.01
C ALA A 202 16.97 5.00 -32.66
N PHE A 203 15.69 4.64 -32.58
CA PHE A 203 14.56 5.51 -32.90
C PHE A 203 14.58 6.67 -31.90
N ARG A 204 15.28 7.76 -32.24
CA ARG A 204 15.64 8.79 -31.26
C ARG A 204 14.53 9.78 -30.91
N HIS A 205 13.34 9.70 -31.50
CA HIS A 205 12.15 10.44 -31.03
C HIS A 205 10.86 9.74 -31.49
N CYS A 206 10.25 8.94 -30.61
CA CYS A 206 8.93 8.35 -30.84
C CYS A 206 8.06 8.54 -29.59
N CYS A 207 6.78 8.85 -29.77
CA CYS A 207 5.83 8.91 -28.66
C CYS A 207 5.25 7.51 -28.41
N SER A 208 5.32 7.04 -27.16
CA SER A 208 4.53 5.88 -26.75
C SER A 208 3.08 6.30 -26.47
N THR A 209 2.13 5.58 -27.05
CA THR A 209 0.69 5.85 -26.87
C THR A 209 0.20 5.57 -25.46
N ARG A 210 0.91 4.74 -24.70
CA ARG A 210 0.59 4.40 -23.31
C ARG A 210 1.65 4.94 -22.37
N LYS A 211 1.21 5.53 -21.27
CA LYS A 211 2.09 6.07 -20.22
C LYS A 211 2.04 5.24 -18.94
N ARG A 212 1.13 4.26 -18.85
CA ARG A 212 1.04 3.33 -17.73
C ARG A 212 1.17 1.87 -18.16
N ASN A 213 1.85 1.10 -17.32
CA ASN A 213 2.00 -0.35 -17.48
C ASN A 213 0.65 -1.05 -17.29
N SER A 214 0.43 -2.14 -18.03
CA SER A 214 -0.75 -2.98 -17.85
C SER A 214 -0.72 -3.68 -16.48
N ILE A 215 -1.90 -3.87 -15.90
CA ILE A 215 -2.10 -4.70 -14.70
C ILE A 215 -2.74 -6.02 -15.15
N LEU A 216 -2.30 -7.15 -14.60
CA LEU A 216 -2.67 -8.51 -15.04
C LEU A 216 -4.18 -8.69 -15.28
N GLU A 217 -5.01 -8.13 -14.40
CA GLU A 217 -6.47 -8.23 -14.44
C GLU A 217 -7.14 -7.43 -15.57
N THR A 218 -6.41 -6.51 -16.20
CA THR A 218 -6.91 -5.65 -17.28
C THR A 218 -6.30 -5.97 -18.64
N VAL A 219 -5.24 -6.80 -18.68
CA VAL A 219 -4.43 -7.03 -19.90
C VAL A 219 -5.29 -7.41 -21.10
N ASP A 220 -6.29 -8.27 -20.91
CA ASP A 220 -7.13 -8.79 -21.99
C ASP A 220 -8.07 -7.73 -22.61
N ILE A 221 -8.23 -6.58 -21.97
CA ILE A 221 -9.11 -5.48 -22.41
C ILE A 221 -8.31 -4.33 -23.03
N LEU A 222 -7.06 -4.13 -22.60
CA LEU A 222 -6.27 -2.97 -22.99
C LEU A 222 -5.75 -3.10 -24.42
N HIS A 223 -5.65 -1.96 -25.12
CA HIS A 223 -4.93 -1.89 -26.38
C HIS A 223 -3.42 -1.96 -26.18
N ASP A 224 -2.76 -2.57 -27.15
CA ASP A 224 -1.30 -2.67 -27.19
C ASP A 224 -0.65 -1.29 -27.30
N GLU A 225 0.48 -1.16 -26.61
CA GLU A 225 1.34 0.00 -26.72
C GLU A 225 1.90 0.12 -28.15
N LYS A 226 1.78 1.31 -28.74
CA LYS A 226 2.37 1.61 -30.05
C LYS A 226 3.33 2.78 -29.91
N LYS A 227 4.46 2.69 -30.61
CA LYS A 227 5.42 3.78 -30.74
C LYS A 227 5.14 4.54 -32.04
N LEU A 228 4.75 5.81 -31.91
CA LEU A 228 4.42 6.68 -33.02
C LEU A 228 5.63 7.49 -33.47
N PRO A 229 5.92 7.54 -34.78
CA PRO A 229 6.98 8.39 -35.31
C PRO A 229 6.56 9.87 -35.29
N LYS A 230 7.54 10.78 -35.27
CA LYS A 230 7.28 12.21 -35.50
C LYS A 230 6.61 12.43 -36.87
N PRO A 231 5.74 13.45 -37.00
CA PRO A 231 5.13 13.82 -38.27
C PRO A 231 6.20 14.16 -39.31
N LYS A 232 5.87 13.96 -40.59
CA LYS A 232 6.80 14.27 -41.68
C LYS A 232 7.01 15.79 -41.76
N PRO A 233 8.27 16.29 -41.71
CA PRO A 233 8.53 17.72 -41.76
C PRO A 233 8.27 18.25 -43.17
N GLY A 234 7.44 19.29 -43.25
CA GLY A 234 7.06 19.93 -44.50
C GLY A 234 6.36 19.01 -45.51
N GLY A 235 6.26 19.47 -46.76
CA GLY A 235 5.68 18.68 -47.85
C GLY A 235 4.15 18.49 -47.79
N ILE A 236 3.46 19.04 -46.78
CA ILE A 236 2.00 18.95 -46.68
C ILE A 236 1.31 19.55 -47.92
N LEU A 237 1.77 20.71 -48.40
CA LEU A 237 1.23 21.35 -49.61
C LEU A 237 1.50 20.48 -50.85
N GLN A 238 2.72 19.98 -51.01
CA GLN A 238 3.08 19.08 -52.13
C GLN A 238 2.22 17.81 -52.11
N TRP A 239 2.00 17.23 -50.93
CA TRP A 239 1.16 16.07 -50.73
C TRP A 239 -0.32 16.38 -51.05
N MET A 240 -0.87 17.49 -50.56
CA MET A 240 -2.25 17.92 -50.88
C MET A 240 -2.42 18.20 -52.37
N THR A 241 -1.46 18.86 -53.02
CA THR A 241 -1.44 19.09 -54.47
C THR A 241 -1.41 17.77 -55.23
N GLN A 242 -0.63 16.78 -54.77
CA GLN A 242 -0.58 15.46 -55.37
C GLN A 242 -1.93 14.72 -55.26
N ILE A 243 -2.58 14.76 -54.08
CA ILE A 243 -3.91 14.15 -53.92
C ILE A 243 -4.93 14.86 -54.81
N TYR A 244 -4.93 16.21 -54.84
CA TYR A 244 -5.82 16.97 -55.73
C TYR A 244 -5.63 16.56 -57.20
N HIS A 245 -4.40 16.49 -57.71
CA HIS A 245 -4.16 16.09 -59.11
C HIS A 245 -4.61 14.67 -59.42
N ASN A 246 -4.51 13.75 -58.46
CA ASN A 246 -4.90 12.35 -58.64
C ASN A 246 -6.40 12.10 -58.45
N SER A 247 -7.12 13.04 -57.86
CA SER A 247 -8.53 12.90 -57.51
C SER A 247 -9.46 13.92 -58.16
N ARG A 248 -8.93 14.93 -58.88
CA ARG A 248 -9.75 15.94 -59.56
C ARG A 248 -10.59 15.32 -60.68
N GLY A 249 -11.90 15.57 -60.63
CA GLY A 249 -12.85 15.20 -61.69
C GLY A 249 -12.90 16.25 -62.82
N PHE A 250 -13.93 16.15 -63.66
CA PHE A 250 -14.20 17.07 -64.77
C PHE A 250 -14.76 18.44 -64.31
N GLU A 251 -14.89 18.68 -63.00
CA GLU A 251 -15.52 19.89 -62.47
C GLU A 251 -14.61 21.11 -62.61
N LEU A 252 -15.05 22.10 -63.39
CA LEU A 252 -14.41 23.42 -63.44
C LEU A 252 -14.96 24.29 -62.31
N GLY A 253 -14.15 24.48 -61.26
CA GLY A 253 -14.31 25.61 -60.34
C GLY A 253 -14.82 25.29 -58.93
N ASN A 254 -15.29 24.07 -58.66
CA ASN A 254 -15.70 23.65 -57.31
C ASN A 254 -14.74 22.60 -56.72
N PHE A 255 -14.52 22.69 -55.40
CA PHE A 255 -13.73 21.72 -54.63
C PHE A 255 -14.62 20.54 -54.24
N ASP A 256 -14.25 19.32 -54.62
CA ASP A 256 -14.98 18.10 -54.24
C ASP A 256 -14.80 17.85 -52.72
N PRO A 257 -15.89 17.84 -51.92
CA PRO A 257 -15.84 17.53 -50.50
C PRO A 257 -15.20 16.17 -50.16
N SER A 258 -15.24 15.20 -51.09
CA SER A 258 -14.63 13.88 -50.92
C SER A 258 -13.10 13.92 -50.75
N LEU A 259 -12.47 14.95 -51.33
CA LEU A 259 -11.04 15.19 -51.23
C LEU A 259 -10.63 15.63 -49.82
N LEU A 260 -11.46 16.45 -49.17
CA LEU A 260 -11.25 16.85 -47.78
C LEU A 260 -11.36 15.64 -46.85
N ALA A 261 -12.35 14.79 -47.05
CA ALA A 261 -12.51 13.56 -46.25
C ALA A 261 -11.29 12.63 -46.40
N THR A 262 -10.80 12.45 -47.63
CA THR A 262 -9.64 11.58 -47.92
C THR A 262 -8.34 12.13 -47.32
N THR A 263 -8.12 13.44 -47.44
CA THR A 263 -6.95 14.12 -46.85
C THR A 263 -7.02 14.12 -45.33
N MET A 264 -8.18 14.40 -44.73
CA MET A 264 -8.37 14.36 -43.29
C MET A 264 -8.10 12.96 -42.72
N LYS A 265 -8.65 11.92 -43.35
CA LYS A 265 -8.42 10.51 -42.94
C LYS A 265 -6.95 10.12 -42.96
N ALA A 266 -6.21 10.63 -43.94
CA ALA A 266 -4.77 10.38 -44.05
C ALA A 266 -3.96 11.19 -43.02
N GLN A 267 -4.39 12.42 -42.70
CA GLN A 267 -3.76 13.23 -41.65
C GLN A 267 -3.97 12.65 -40.25
N SER A 268 -5.19 12.20 -39.94
CA SER A 268 -5.58 11.65 -38.63
C SER A 268 -5.22 10.18 -38.41
N LYS A 269 -4.30 9.61 -39.20
CA LYS A 269 -3.94 8.18 -39.13
C LYS A 269 -3.49 7.73 -37.72
N ASN A 270 -2.90 8.62 -36.94
CA ASN A 270 -2.37 8.31 -35.61
C ASN A 270 -3.41 8.42 -34.48
N TRP A 271 -4.57 9.04 -34.74
CA TRP A 271 -5.58 9.33 -33.71
C TRP A 271 -6.08 8.07 -33.03
N ASP A 272 -6.33 7.00 -33.79
CA ASP A 272 -6.80 5.72 -33.24
C ASP A 272 -5.84 5.23 -32.16
N SER A 273 -4.53 5.25 -32.45
CA SER A 273 -3.52 4.71 -31.53
C SER A 273 -3.35 5.58 -30.29
N LEU A 274 -3.42 6.91 -30.43
CA LEU A 274 -3.37 7.85 -29.31
C LEU A 274 -4.60 7.74 -28.39
N ALA A 275 -5.80 7.73 -28.98
CA ALA A 275 -7.05 7.64 -28.23
C ALA A 275 -7.22 6.29 -27.53
N PHE A 276 -6.88 5.18 -28.20
CA PHE A 276 -6.90 3.86 -27.56
C PHE A 276 -5.82 3.70 -26.49
N GLY A 277 -4.63 4.27 -26.68
CA GLY A 277 -3.59 4.30 -25.64
C GLY A 277 -4.03 5.11 -24.42
N TYR A 278 -4.66 6.27 -24.63
CA TYR A 278 -5.23 7.09 -23.57
C TYR A 278 -6.31 6.36 -22.77
N ILE A 279 -7.34 5.81 -23.43
CA ILE A 279 -8.42 5.12 -22.71
C ILE A 279 -7.91 3.87 -21.98
N SER A 280 -6.87 3.20 -22.51
CA SER A 280 -6.16 2.13 -21.81
C SER A 280 -5.47 2.62 -20.53
N ASP A 281 -4.81 3.77 -20.57
CA ASP A 281 -4.23 4.38 -19.38
C ASP A 281 -5.35 4.71 -18.37
N ILE A 282 -6.43 5.38 -18.80
CA ILE A 282 -7.57 5.74 -17.94
C ILE A 282 -8.21 4.50 -17.28
N ALA A 283 -8.42 3.42 -18.03
CA ALA A 283 -8.90 2.16 -17.48
C ALA A 283 -7.95 1.61 -16.41
N THR A 284 -6.64 1.66 -16.65
CA THR A 284 -5.61 1.25 -15.68
C THR A 284 -5.62 2.13 -14.43
N MET A 285 -5.76 3.45 -14.56
CA MET A 285 -5.79 4.38 -13.42
C MET A 285 -7.05 4.16 -12.58
N THR A 286 -8.19 3.99 -13.24
CA THR A 286 -9.47 3.68 -12.60
C THR A 286 -9.39 2.35 -11.85
N HIS A 287 -8.80 1.33 -12.47
CA HIS A 287 -8.63 0.03 -11.86
C HIS A 287 -7.74 0.11 -10.61
N THR A 288 -6.59 0.77 -10.72
CA THR A 288 -5.65 0.98 -9.61
C THR A 288 -6.34 1.74 -8.46
N PHE A 289 -7.07 2.81 -8.79
CA PHE A 289 -7.84 3.60 -7.82
C PHE A 289 -8.83 2.72 -7.05
N ILE A 290 -9.64 1.92 -7.75
CA ILE A 290 -10.64 1.05 -7.13
C ILE A 290 -9.96 0.04 -6.20
N ARG A 291 -8.90 -0.63 -6.65
CA ARG A 291 -8.17 -1.62 -5.84
C ARG A 291 -7.55 -1.02 -4.59
N THR A 292 -6.79 0.07 -4.74
CA THR A 292 -6.17 0.75 -3.60
C THR A 292 -7.21 1.25 -2.60
N LEU A 293 -8.36 1.72 -3.07
CA LEU A 293 -9.43 2.16 -2.19
C LEU A 293 -10.14 0.99 -1.50
N LEU A 294 -10.35 -0.13 -2.20
CA LEU A 294 -10.91 -1.35 -1.61
C LEU A 294 -9.99 -1.91 -0.52
N GLU A 295 -8.69 -1.99 -0.77
CA GLU A 295 -7.68 -2.42 0.22
C GLU A 295 -7.66 -1.51 1.46
N LEU A 296 -7.88 -0.21 1.27
CA LEU A 296 -7.93 0.76 2.37
C LEU A 296 -9.21 0.61 3.22
N VAL A 297 -10.34 0.32 2.59
CA VAL A 297 -11.65 0.27 3.25
C VAL A 297 -11.95 -1.13 3.80
N CYS A 298 -11.39 -2.18 3.20
CA CYS A 298 -11.61 -3.57 3.59
C CYS A 298 -10.39 -4.15 4.33
N PRO A 299 -10.44 -4.29 5.66
CA PRO A 299 -9.34 -4.88 6.43
C PRO A 299 -9.24 -6.40 6.28
N GLU A 300 -10.28 -7.07 5.78
CA GLU A 300 -10.36 -8.54 5.73
C GLU A 300 -10.05 -9.08 4.33
N ALA A 301 -8.94 -9.82 4.19
CA ALA A 301 -8.47 -10.35 2.92
C ALA A 301 -9.50 -11.23 2.19
N ASN A 302 -10.25 -12.06 2.91
CA ASN A 302 -11.26 -12.93 2.29
C ASN A 302 -12.42 -12.14 1.71
N THR A 303 -12.90 -11.11 2.44
CA THR A 303 -13.98 -10.24 1.98
C THR A 303 -13.51 -9.37 0.82
N LEU A 304 -12.28 -8.86 0.89
CA LEU A 304 -11.65 -8.13 -0.21
C LEU A 304 -11.65 -8.98 -1.48
N GLN A 305 -11.15 -10.21 -1.42
CA GLN A 305 -11.04 -11.08 -2.59
C GLN A 305 -12.41 -11.42 -3.22
N GLN A 306 -13.43 -11.67 -2.39
CA GLN A 306 -14.80 -11.90 -2.88
C GLN A 306 -15.39 -10.65 -3.53
N LEU A 307 -15.15 -9.48 -2.93
CA LEU A 307 -15.64 -8.21 -3.45
C LEU A 307 -14.93 -7.86 -4.76
N GLU A 308 -13.62 -8.06 -4.84
CA GLU A 308 -12.84 -7.92 -6.08
C GLU A 308 -13.42 -8.81 -7.18
N SER A 309 -13.65 -10.10 -6.93
CA SER A 309 -14.19 -10.99 -7.97
C SER A 309 -15.56 -10.55 -8.48
N ILE A 310 -16.44 -10.06 -7.59
CA ILE A 310 -17.77 -9.59 -7.97
C ILE A 310 -17.68 -8.29 -8.78
N LEU A 311 -16.79 -7.37 -8.38
CA LEU A 311 -16.63 -6.08 -9.05
C LEU A 311 -15.92 -6.21 -10.40
N MET A 312 -14.98 -7.16 -10.55
CA MET A 312 -14.22 -7.34 -11.78
C MET A 312 -15.10 -7.59 -13.00
N ASP A 313 -16.10 -8.46 -12.87
CA ASP A 313 -17.00 -8.79 -13.98
C ASP A 313 -17.77 -7.56 -14.48
N GLU A 314 -18.31 -6.76 -13.56
CA GLU A 314 -19.00 -5.52 -13.93
C GLU A 314 -18.06 -4.44 -14.47
N LEU A 315 -16.85 -4.32 -13.90
CA LEU A 315 -15.85 -3.35 -14.34
C LEU A 315 -15.36 -3.67 -15.75
N ALA A 316 -15.12 -4.94 -16.08
CA ALA A 316 -14.72 -5.36 -17.41
C ALA A 316 -15.76 -4.93 -18.47
N VAL A 317 -17.05 -5.10 -18.17
CA VAL A 317 -18.14 -4.65 -19.05
C VAL A 317 -18.12 -3.13 -19.22
N ARG A 318 -17.87 -2.36 -18.15
CA ARG A 318 -17.79 -0.89 -18.23
C ARG A 318 -16.57 -0.42 -19.01
N TYR A 319 -15.40 -1.05 -18.82
CA TYR A 319 -14.22 -0.74 -19.60
C TYR A 319 -14.47 -1.02 -21.08
N LYS A 320 -14.99 -2.19 -21.44
CA LYS A 320 -15.33 -2.52 -22.83
C LYS A 320 -16.23 -1.46 -23.47
N LYS A 321 -17.29 -1.04 -22.78
CA LYS A 321 -18.17 0.05 -23.26
C LYS A 321 -17.44 1.37 -23.51
N ALA A 322 -16.44 1.70 -22.69
CA ALA A 322 -15.63 2.90 -22.87
C ALA A 322 -14.76 2.79 -24.15
N PHE A 323 -14.17 1.62 -24.41
CA PHE A 323 -13.44 1.36 -25.66
C PHE A 323 -14.37 1.42 -26.89
N ASP A 324 -15.54 0.79 -26.82
CA ASP A 324 -16.56 0.84 -27.88
C ASP A 324 -17.00 2.28 -28.17
N HIS A 325 -17.08 3.13 -27.13
CA HIS A 325 -17.41 4.54 -27.31
C HIS A 325 -16.30 5.35 -27.99
N VAL A 326 -15.04 5.06 -27.66
CA VAL A 326 -13.88 5.68 -28.34
C VAL A 326 -13.85 5.28 -29.81
N ASP A 327 -14.11 4.02 -30.14
CA ASP A 327 -14.24 3.54 -31.52
C ASP A 327 -15.38 4.27 -32.26
N PHE A 328 -16.55 4.40 -31.62
CA PHE A 328 -17.69 5.14 -32.17
C PHE A 328 -17.34 6.59 -32.49
N ILE A 329 -16.71 7.32 -31.57
CA ILE A 329 -16.30 8.73 -31.79
C ILE A 329 -15.34 8.81 -32.99
N GLN A 330 -14.33 7.94 -33.05
CA GLN A 330 -13.38 7.94 -34.17
C GLN A 330 -14.07 7.67 -35.52
N GLN A 331 -15.04 6.76 -35.55
CA GLN A 331 -15.80 6.47 -36.75
C GLN A 331 -16.65 7.67 -37.21
N VAL A 332 -17.35 8.32 -36.28
CA VAL A 332 -18.16 9.51 -36.58
C VAL A 332 -17.28 10.63 -37.13
N GLU A 333 -16.15 10.94 -36.48
CA GLU A 333 -15.26 12.03 -36.88
C GLU A 333 -14.56 11.77 -38.23
N ARG A 334 -14.26 10.51 -38.57
CA ARG A 334 -13.51 10.18 -39.80
C ARG A 334 -14.40 9.85 -41.01
N PHE A 335 -15.63 9.39 -40.78
CA PHE A 335 -16.50 8.90 -41.84
C PHE A 335 -17.85 9.64 -41.93
N GLY A 336 -18.19 10.49 -40.96
CA GLY A 336 -19.35 11.38 -40.98
C GLY A 336 -20.72 10.68 -40.91
N VAL A 337 -20.78 9.35 -40.93
CA VAL A 337 -22.00 8.54 -40.83
C VAL A 337 -21.75 7.43 -39.81
N PRO A 338 -22.51 7.38 -38.70
CA PRO A 338 -22.41 6.27 -37.76
C PRO A 338 -22.89 4.97 -38.43
N PRO A 339 -22.23 3.82 -38.20
CA PRO A 339 -22.81 2.54 -38.59
C PRO A 339 -24.13 2.33 -37.84
N HIS A 340 -25.16 1.93 -38.59
CA HIS A 340 -26.51 1.66 -38.09
C HIS A 340 -26.57 0.47 -37.13
#